data_AF-A0AB39N4N2-F1
#
_entry.id   AF-A0AB39N4N2-F1
#
_cell.length_a   1.000
_cell.length_b   1.000
_cell.length_c   1.000
_cell.angle_alpha   90.00
_cell.angle_beta   90.00
_cell.angle_gamma   90.00
#
_symmetry.space_group_name_H-M   'P 1'
#
loop_
_entity.id
_entity.type
_entity.pdbx_description
1 polymer ?
#
loop_
_entity_poly.entity_id
_entity_poly.type
_entity_poly.pdbx_seq_one_letter_code
_entity_poly.pdbx_strand_id
1 'polypeptide(L)'
;MAEISYPFNEANANGGSQIVSQAQWQSMANMWGGDRVDFQLTASTYGTTSLPFNATIVNGRTVQINPGKAWVGGFYYSLTAQQSVTIPNNSTTKPRKDLIVLQADMAKSAVNLAVVTGTAAATPVAPTPRRQAGGLWEMPLYEVDAAANNASVSISGRMPFNVPARVAYPWNANESAALQPRGTFYVDMDNNSNYTQHEAFNGRDGRLITRHLGKSLTYTPSMVGIGNPAVRQGRWRWIAPNTVWFSLYIQSTSTADLKIPSTGWTYGVTLPTPANGATGQVFQGHIDNNGTGASPNLPNFVDITAKTNRGSSTSTAYLYMPNRNYTTGTGLDGIDYFPRKGFLTISGVYEAAAV
;
A
#
# COMPACT_ATOMS: atom_id res chain seq x y z
N MET A 1 33.76 26.51 -17.33
CA MET A 1 33.04 27.36 -16.35
C MET A 1 32.50 26.47 -15.25
N ALA A 2 32.40 26.99 -14.01
CA ALA A 2 31.82 26.26 -12.88
C ALA A 2 30.30 26.15 -12.97
N GLU A 3 29.66 27.05 -13.70
CA GLU A 3 28.22 27.14 -13.89
C GLU A 3 27.87 26.89 -15.36
N ILE A 4 26.81 26.13 -15.59
CA ILE A 4 26.29 25.80 -16.91
C ILE A 4 24.77 25.91 -16.85
N SER A 5 24.15 26.46 -17.89
CA SER A 5 22.70 26.57 -18.00
C SER A 5 22.24 26.36 -19.45
N TYR A 6 21.17 25.60 -19.65
CA TYR A 6 20.63 25.24 -20.98
C TYR A 6 19.15 24.79 -20.88
N PRO A 7 18.38 24.80 -21.98
CA PRO A 7 18.74 25.34 -23.30
C PRO A 7 18.51 26.86 -23.40
N PHE A 8 19.41 27.57 -24.09
CA PHE A 8 19.21 28.97 -24.52
C PHE A 8 19.22 29.09 -26.05
N ASN A 9 18.87 30.26 -26.58
CA ASN A 9 18.92 30.49 -28.02
C ASN A 9 20.34 30.55 -28.58
N GLU A 10 21.31 30.98 -27.76
CA GLU A 10 22.71 31.14 -28.15
C GLU A 10 23.63 30.83 -26.96
N ALA A 11 24.87 30.40 -27.25
CA ALA A 11 25.90 30.25 -26.23
C ALA A 11 26.49 31.61 -25.85
N ASN A 12 26.85 31.82 -24.57
CA ASN A 12 27.42 33.08 -24.11
C ASN A 12 28.49 32.90 -23.03
N ALA A 13 29.24 33.98 -22.78
CA ALA A 13 30.33 34.01 -21.80
C ALA A 13 29.86 33.84 -20.34
N ASN A 14 28.56 33.91 -20.06
CA ASN A 14 27.98 33.77 -18.72
C ASN A 14 27.55 32.31 -18.41
N GLY A 15 27.91 31.33 -19.25
CA GLY A 15 27.63 29.90 -19.00
C GLY A 15 26.36 29.36 -19.66
N GLY A 16 25.65 30.19 -20.43
CA GLY A 16 24.53 29.73 -21.27
C GLY A 16 25.01 28.91 -22.46
N SER A 17 24.37 27.76 -22.72
CA SER A 17 24.61 26.92 -23.90
C SER A 17 23.33 26.75 -24.72
N GLN A 18 23.47 26.86 -26.05
CA GLN A 18 22.40 26.56 -26.99
C GLN A 18 22.17 25.06 -27.16
N ILE A 19 23.25 24.29 -27.19
CA ILE A 19 23.21 22.85 -27.46
C ILE A 19 23.30 22.10 -26.13
N VAL A 20 22.47 21.07 -26.01
CA VAL A 20 22.47 20.14 -24.89
C VAL A 20 23.08 18.82 -25.37
N SER A 21 24.18 18.37 -24.73
CA SER A 21 24.76 17.06 -25.04
C SER A 21 23.85 15.92 -24.57
N GLN A 22 24.07 14.70 -25.07
CA GLN A 22 23.28 13.52 -24.65
C GLN A 22 23.30 13.30 -23.13
N ALA A 23 24.46 13.45 -22.49
CA ALA A 23 24.60 13.30 -21.04
C ALA A 23 23.89 14.43 -20.27
N GLN A 24 23.96 15.67 -20.77
CA GLN A 24 23.26 16.81 -20.19
C GLN A 24 21.74 16.66 -20.33
N TRP A 25 21.27 16.20 -21.49
CA TRP A 25 19.87 15.91 -21.75
C TRP A 25 19.34 14.82 -20.81
N GLN A 26 20.05 13.70 -20.72
CA GLN A 26 19.71 12.62 -19.80
C GLN A 26 19.61 13.09 -18.35
N SER A 27 20.54 13.94 -17.91
CA SER A 27 20.54 14.52 -16.56
C SER A 27 19.31 15.39 -16.31
N MET A 28 18.87 16.17 -17.30
CA MET A 28 17.62 16.94 -17.20
C MET A 28 16.39 16.06 -17.24
N ALA A 29 16.33 15.16 -18.21
CA ALA A 29 15.14 14.36 -18.49
C ALA A 29 14.76 13.46 -17.32
N ASN A 30 15.74 12.98 -16.55
CA ASN A 30 15.50 12.24 -15.31
C ASN A 30 14.65 13.03 -14.28
N MET A 31 14.62 14.37 -14.34
CA MET A 31 13.77 15.20 -13.46
C MET A 31 12.32 15.29 -13.96
N TRP A 32 12.08 15.16 -15.26
CA TRP A 32 10.73 15.19 -15.85
C TRP A 32 10.04 13.83 -15.77
N GLY A 33 10.83 12.78 -15.59
CA GLY A 33 10.32 11.43 -15.51
C GLY A 33 11.38 10.35 -15.57
N GLY A 34 11.17 9.26 -14.83
CA GLY A 34 12.00 8.05 -14.94
C GLY A 34 11.58 7.12 -16.07
N ASP A 35 12.35 6.03 -16.23
CA ASP A 35 12.10 4.92 -17.15
C ASP A 35 10.66 4.41 -17.10
N ARG A 36 9.99 4.38 -18.25
CA ARG A 36 8.59 3.95 -18.37
C ARG A 36 8.17 3.69 -19.80
N VAL A 37 7.21 2.79 -19.95
CA VAL A 37 6.37 2.73 -21.15
C VAL A 37 5.50 3.98 -21.21
N ASP A 38 5.39 4.58 -22.39
CA ASP A 38 4.49 5.71 -22.68
C ASP A 38 3.05 5.21 -22.80
N PHE A 39 2.52 4.78 -21.66
CA PHE A 39 1.17 4.28 -21.49
C PHE A 39 0.75 4.43 -20.03
N GLN A 40 -0.42 5.00 -19.81
CA GLN A 40 -0.95 5.26 -18.48
C GLN A 40 -1.94 4.16 -18.08
N LEU A 41 -1.73 3.58 -16.90
CA LEU A 41 -2.62 2.55 -16.37
C LEU A 41 -3.86 3.19 -15.71
N THR A 42 -4.95 3.29 -16.46
CA THR A 42 -6.24 3.90 -16.05
C THR A 42 -7.39 2.91 -15.88
N ALA A 43 -7.23 1.65 -16.31
CA ALA A 43 -8.26 0.62 -16.30
C ALA A 43 -8.11 -0.33 -15.11
N SER A 44 -9.22 -0.95 -14.69
CA SER A 44 -9.24 -1.92 -13.59
C SER A 44 -8.58 -3.26 -13.93
N THR A 45 -8.52 -3.60 -15.22
CA THR A 45 -7.99 -4.88 -15.71
C THR A 45 -7.27 -4.64 -17.04
N TYR A 46 -6.16 -5.35 -17.24
CA TYR A 46 -5.41 -5.37 -18.49
C TYR A 46 -5.25 -6.81 -19.00
N GLY A 47 -5.56 -7.02 -20.28
CA GLY A 47 -5.20 -8.24 -20.98
C GLY A 47 -3.71 -8.22 -21.35
N THR A 48 -3.05 -9.37 -21.36
CA THR A 48 -1.62 -9.48 -21.69
C THR A 48 -1.28 -8.93 -23.09
N THR A 49 -2.22 -9.01 -24.03
CA THR A 49 -2.08 -8.49 -25.40
C THR A 49 -2.52 -7.02 -25.56
N SER A 50 -3.15 -6.43 -24.54
CA SER A 50 -3.64 -5.04 -24.59
C SER A 50 -2.57 -4.01 -24.25
N LEU A 51 -1.45 -4.45 -23.68
CA LEU A 51 -0.36 -3.57 -23.30
C LEU A 51 0.62 -3.35 -24.47
N PRO A 52 1.22 -2.16 -24.58
CA PRO A 52 2.34 -1.93 -25.50
C PRO A 52 3.49 -2.88 -25.22
N PHE A 53 4.30 -3.17 -26.23
CA PHE A 53 5.42 -4.13 -26.13
C PHE A 53 5.02 -5.54 -25.69
N ASN A 54 3.73 -5.91 -25.77
CA ASN A 54 3.33 -7.28 -25.47
C ASN A 54 4.13 -8.27 -26.35
N ALA A 55 4.51 -9.38 -25.76
CA ALA A 55 5.46 -10.30 -26.37
C ALA A 55 4.94 -11.73 -26.38
N THR A 56 5.33 -12.47 -27.42
CA THR A 56 5.03 -13.88 -27.61
C THR A 56 6.29 -14.64 -27.97
N ILE A 57 6.41 -15.88 -27.50
CA ILE A 57 7.51 -16.75 -27.92
C ILE A 57 7.13 -17.39 -29.25
N VAL A 58 7.93 -17.15 -30.27
CA VAL A 58 7.85 -17.77 -31.59
C VAL A 58 9.06 -18.67 -31.81
N ASN A 59 8.87 -19.85 -32.40
CA ASN A 59 9.95 -20.78 -32.72
C ASN A 59 10.83 -21.18 -31.51
N GLY A 60 10.22 -21.33 -30.33
CA GLY A 60 10.84 -21.90 -29.12
C GLY A 60 11.84 -21.03 -28.37
N ARG A 61 12.61 -20.15 -29.05
CA ARG A 61 13.60 -19.24 -28.43
C ARG A 61 13.65 -17.85 -29.06
N THR A 62 12.75 -17.53 -29.98
CA THR A 62 12.61 -16.15 -30.48
C THR A 62 11.45 -15.50 -29.75
N VAL A 63 11.65 -14.30 -29.24
CA VAL A 63 10.59 -13.52 -28.60
C VAL A 63 10.22 -12.39 -29.55
N GLN A 64 8.96 -12.38 -29.93
CA GLN A 64 8.40 -11.41 -30.84
C GLN A 64 7.68 -10.34 -30.03
N ILE A 65 8.08 -9.08 -30.22
CA ILE A 65 7.64 -7.93 -29.42
C ILE A 65 6.82 -7.01 -30.31
N ASN A 66 5.59 -6.73 -29.88
CA ASN A 66 4.68 -5.86 -30.61
C ASN A 66 5.00 -4.37 -30.42
N PRO A 67 4.49 -3.49 -31.30
CA PRO A 67 4.70 -2.05 -31.22
C PRO A 67 4.45 -1.43 -29.84
N GLY A 68 5.17 -0.35 -29.55
CA GLY A 68 5.08 0.38 -28.29
C GLY A 68 6.03 1.58 -28.24
N LYS A 69 5.85 2.41 -27.22
CA LYS A 69 6.66 3.62 -27.00
C LYS A 69 7.14 3.68 -25.55
N ALA A 70 8.33 4.22 -25.33
CA ALA A 70 8.90 4.31 -23.99
C ALA A 70 9.88 5.48 -23.85
N TRP A 71 10.11 5.85 -22.59
CA TRP A 71 11.24 6.67 -22.16
C TRP A 71 12.26 5.79 -21.45
N VAL A 72 13.52 5.88 -21.88
CA VAL A 72 14.63 5.04 -21.41
C VAL A 72 15.83 5.93 -21.16
N GLY A 73 16.21 6.11 -19.89
CA GLY A 73 17.32 6.96 -19.49
C GLY A 73 17.23 8.37 -20.06
N GLY A 74 16.02 8.94 -20.12
CA GLY A 74 15.77 10.27 -20.69
C GLY A 74 15.61 10.33 -22.22
N PHE A 75 15.71 9.22 -22.94
CA PHE A 75 15.53 9.18 -24.40
C PHE A 75 14.22 8.50 -24.78
N TYR A 76 13.58 9.03 -25.82
CA TYR A 76 12.36 8.46 -26.36
C TYR A 76 12.66 7.33 -27.35
N TYR A 77 11.93 6.23 -27.21
CA TYR A 77 11.96 5.07 -28.10
C TYR A 77 10.57 4.78 -28.64
N SER A 78 10.49 4.43 -29.92
CA SER A 78 9.25 4.01 -30.58
C SER A 78 9.51 2.81 -31.46
N LEU A 79 8.87 1.69 -31.12
CA LEU A 79 8.79 0.51 -31.96
C LEU A 79 7.50 0.59 -32.77
N THR A 80 7.61 0.76 -34.09
CA THR A 80 6.46 1.00 -34.99
C THR A 80 5.92 -0.26 -35.65
N ALA A 81 6.72 -1.33 -35.69
CA ALA A 81 6.35 -2.63 -36.22
C ALA A 81 6.89 -3.73 -35.30
N GLN A 82 6.34 -4.93 -35.44
CA GLN A 82 6.74 -6.07 -34.63
C GLN A 82 8.22 -6.41 -34.85
N GLN A 83 8.96 -6.66 -33.75
CA GLN A 83 10.39 -6.96 -33.81
C GLN A 83 10.70 -8.24 -33.04
N SER A 84 11.52 -9.09 -33.66
CA SER A 84 11.96 -10.35 -33.07
C SER A 84 13.31 -10.20 -32.40
N VAL A 85 13.43 -10.81 -31.23
CA VAL A 85 14.64 -10.88 -30.43
C VAL A 85 14.95 -12.35 -30.14
N THR A 86 16.11 -12.83 -30.56
CA THR A 86 16.50 -14.23 -30.32
C THR A 86 17.19 -14.36 -28.97
N ILE A 87 16.69 -15.28 -28.15
CA ILE A 87 17.31 -15.62 -26.86
C ILE A 87 18.49 -16.56 -27.12
N PRO A 88 19.73 -16.20 -26.72
CA PRO A 88 20.90 -17.03 -26.97
C PRO A 88 20.73 -18.44 -26.40
N ASN A 89 21.36 -19.43 -27.02
CA ASN A 89 21.33 -20.81 -26.54
C ASN A 89 21.90 -20.94 -25.12
N ASN A 90 21.28 -21.78 -24.29
CA ASN A 90 21.79 -22.18 -22.98
C ASN A 90 22.22 -23.65 -23.03
N SER A 91 23.40 -23.93 -23.58
CA SER A 91 23.93 -25.30 -23.70
C SER A 91 24.41 -25.90 -22.38
N THR A 92 24.36 -25.13 -21.29
CA THR A 92 24.81 -25.59 -19.97
C THR A 92 23.76 -26.51 -19.33
N THR A 93 24.19 -27.33 -18.38
CA THR A 93 23.31 -28.21 -17.59
C THR A 93 22.52 -27.47 -16.51
N LYS A 94 22.74 -26.15 -16.35
CA LYS A 94 22.07 -25.31 -15.35
C LYS A 94 21.14 -24.31 -16.04
N PRO A 95 19.99 -23.98 -15.44
CA PRO A 95 19.15 -22.91 -15.96
C PRO A 95 19.85 -21.55 -15.81
N ARG A 96 19.40 -20.56 -16.57
CA ARG A 96 19.84 -19.17 -16.44
C ARG A 96 18.67 -18.21 -16.66
N LYS A 97 18.79 -16.99 -16.15
CA LYS A 97 17.84 -15.91 -16.43
C LYS A 97 18.50 -14.88 -17.33
N ASP A 98 17.78 -14.43 -18.35
CA ASP A 98 18.19 -13.35 -19.25
C ASP A 98 17.20 -12.18 -19.10
N LEU A 99 17.56 -10.98 -19.58
CA LEU A 99 16.63 -9.86 -19.71
C LEU A 99 16.49 -9.43 -21.16
N ILE A 100 15.26 -9.15 -21.58
CA ILE A 100 15.00 -8.32 -22.76
C ILE A 100 14.83 -6.89 -22.27
N VAL A 101 15.64 -5.98 -22.82
CA VAL A 101 15.69 -4.58 -22.41
C VAL A 101 15.49 -3.66 -23.61
N LEU A 102 15.04 -2.43 -23.34
CA LEU A 102 15.37 -1.30 -24.19
C LEU A 102 16.70 -0.74 -23.70
N GLN A 103 17.71 -0.72 -24.57
CA GLN A 103 19.06 -0.26 -24.26
C GLN A 103 19.32 1.04 -25.02
N ALA A 104 19.47 2.13 -24.27
CA ALA A 104 20.06 3.36 -24.76
C ALA A 104 21.59 3.24 -24.74
N ASP A 105 22.20 3.42 -25.90
CA ASP A 105 23.64 3.36 -26.10
C ASP A 105 24.11 4.72 -26.62
N MET A 106 24.69 5.54 -25.73
CA MET A 106 25.14 6.89 -26.10
C MET A 106 26.29 6.88 -27.09
N ALA A 107 27.10 5.82 -27.13
CA ALA A 107 28.16 5.69 -28.13
C ALA A 107 27.57 5.47 -29.53
N LYS A 108 26.41 4.82 -29.63
CA LYS A 108 25.67 4.61 -30.89
C LYS A 108 24.57 5.64 -31.14
N SER A 109 24.28 6.49 -30.16
CA SER A 109 23.19 7.48 -30.21
C SER A 109 21.83 6.86 -30.54
N ALA A 110 21.54 5.68 -29.99
CA ALA A 110 20.32 4.93 -30.31
C ALA A 110 19.75 4.22 -29.08
N VAL A 111 18.43 4.01 -29.10
CA VAL A 111 17.73 3.11 -28.18
C VAL A 111 17.21 1.92 -28.98
N ASN A 112 17.59 0.70 -28.60
CA ASN A 112 17.18 -0.52 -29.30
C ASN A 112 16.82 -1.66 -28.34
N LEU A 113 16.06 -2.63 -28.85
CA LEU A 113 15.83 -3.89 -28.16
C LEU A 113 17.14 -4.68 -28.08
N ALA A 114 17.44 -5.22 -26.91
CA ALA A 114 18.61 -6.07 -26.68
C ALA A 114 18.32 -7.20 -25.69
N VAL A 115 19.09 -8.28 -25.76
CA VAL A 115 19.12 -9.33 -24.74
C VAL A 115 20.35 -9.14 -23.88
N VAL A 116 20.16 -9.03 -22.57
CA VAL A 116 21.23 -9.15 -21.58
C VAL A 116 21.22 -10.59 -21.07
N THR A 117 22.20 -11.37 -21.51
CA THR A 117 22.34 -12.77 -21.10
C THR A 117 22.88 -12.86 -19.68
N GLY A 118 22.25 -13.70 -18.85
CA GLY A 118 22.74 -13.97 -17.51
C GLY A 118 23.67 -15.16 -17.42
N THR A 119 24.00 -15.51 -16.18
CA THR A 119 24.92 -16.60 -15.86
C THR A 119 24.14 -17.84 -15.41
N ALA A 120 24.50 -19.01 -15.94
CA ALA A 120 23.88 -20.27 -15.57
C ALA A 120 24.24 -20.69 -14.14
N ALA A 121 23.23 -20.99 -13.33
CA ALA A 121 23.38 -21.35 -11.92
C ALA A 121 22.27 -22.30 -11.46
N ALA A 122 22.48 -23.00 -10.35
CA ALA A 122 21.44 -23.85 -9.76
C ALA A 122 20.21 -23.03 -9.32
N THR A 123 20.46 -21.82 -8.82
CA THR A 123 19.45 -20.81 -8.51
C THR A 123 19.77 -19.56 -9.34
N PRO A 124 19.28 -19.47 -10.58
CA PRO A 124 19.65 -18.40 -11.49
C PRO A 124 19.01 -17.07 -11.07
N VAL A 125 19.78 -15.99 -11.17
CA VAL A 125 19.36 -14.62 -10.86
C VAL A 125 19.36 -13.82 -12.15
N ALA A 126 18.36 -12.95 -12.32
CA ALA A 126 18.30 -12.07 -13.48
C ALA A 126 19.49 -11.08 -13.48
N PRO A 127 20.07 -10.76 -14.65
CA PRO A 127 21.07 -9.72 -14.77
C PRO A 127 20.60 -8.39 -14.16
N THR A 128 21.52 -7.63 -13.58
CA THR A 128 21.23 -6.26 -13.15
C THR A 128 21.26 -5.35 -14.39
N PRO A 129 20.21 -4.55 -14.67
CA PRO A 129 20.23 -3.62 -15.79
C PRO A 129 21.28 -2.53 -15.57
N ARG A 130 22.02 -2.19 -16.62
CA ARG A 130 23.01 -1.11 -16.58
C ARG A 130 22.30 0.24 -16.59
N ARG A 131 22.69 1.14 -15.69
CA ARG A 131 22.13 2.51 -15.57
C ARG A 131 23.26 3.52 -15.44
N GLN A 132 24.11 3.57 -16.45
CA GLN A 132 25.26 4.47 -16.49
C GLN A 132 24.89 5.74 -17.26
N ALA A 133 24.85 6.87 -16.55
CA ALA A 133 24.64 8.18 -17.19
C ALA A 133 25.77 8.48 -18.19
N GLY A 134 25.41 8.94 -19.38
CA GLY A 134 26.35 9.18 -20.49
C GLY A 134 26.94 7.89 -21.13
N GLY A 135 26.50 6.71 -20.71
CA GLY A 135 26.98 5.41 -21.21
C GLY A 135 25.84 4.50 -21.65
N LEU A 136 25.84 3.26 -21.18
CA LEU A 136 24.75 2.32 -21.44
C LEU A 136 23.67 2.45 -20.36
N TRP A 137 22.43 2.59 -20.80
CA TRP A 137 21.26 2.66 -19.93
C TRP A 137 20.19 1.68 -20.39
N GLU A 138 19.68 0.86 -19.50
CA GLU A 138 18.79 -0.25 -19.80
C GLU A 138 17.51 -0.17 -18.98
N MET A 139 16.38 -0.21 -19.68
CA MET A 139 15.05 -0.40 -19.08
C MET A 139 14.58 -1.83 -19.36
N PRO A 140 14.39 -2.68 -18.33
CA PRO A 140 13.86 -4.03 -18.51
C PRO A 140 12.44 -4.03 -19.10
N LEU A 141 12.19 -4.90 -20.08
CA LEU A 141 10.86 -5.21 -20.58
C LEU A 141 10.37 -6.57 -20.09
N TYR A 142 11.22 -7.59 -20.26
CA TYR A 142 10.92 -8.97 -19.88
C TYR A 142 12.11 -9.62 -19.20
N GLU A 143 11.81 -10.45 -18.20
CA GLU A 143 12.72 -11.48 -17.70
C GLU A 143 12.44 -12.77 -18.46
N VAL A 144 13.50 -13.46 -18.85
CA VAL A 144 13.45 -14.70 -19.62
C VAL A 144 14.07 -15.81 -18.79
N ASP A 145 13.30 -16.86 -18.49
CA ASP A 145 13.85 -18.09 -17.96
C ASP A 145 14.33 -18.95 -19.13
N ALA A 146 15.63 -19.18 -19.22
CA ALA A 146 16.23 -20.06 -20.21
C ALA A 146 16.61 -21.38 -19.54
N ALA A 147 15.83 -22.43 -19.80
CA ALA A 147 16.11 -23.76 -19.27
C ALA A 147 17.46 -24.31 -19.74
N ALA A 148 18.00 -25.26 -18.97
CA ALA A 148 19.24 -25.96 -19.29
C ALA A 148 19.15 -26.73 -20.62
N ASN A 149 20.30 -27.11 -21.17
CA ASN A 149 20.44 -27.98 -22.33
C ASN A 149 19.65 -27.49 -23.57
N ASN A 150 19.61 -26.18 -23.79
CA ASN A 150 18.87 -25.52 -24.86
C ASN A 150 17.36 -25.83 -24.88
N ALA A 151 16.78 -26.23 -23.74
CA ALA A 151 15.35 -26.46 -23.62
C ALA A 151 14.53 -25.16 -23.78
N SER A 152 13.22 -25.24 -23.54
CA SER A 152 12.29 -24.12 -23.74
C SER A 152 12.64 -22.86 -22.94
N VAL A 153 12.10 -21.73 -23.38
CA VAL A 153 12.16 -20.45 -22.65
C VAL A 153 10.76 -20.07 -22.17
N SER A 154 10.68 -19.32 -21.07
CA SER A 154 9.47 -18.60 -20.65
C SER A 154 9.79 -17.12 -20.40
N ILE A 155 8.79 -16.25 -20.53
CA ILE A 155 8.95 -14.81 -20.33
C ILE A 155 7.99 -14.28 -19.28
N SER A 156 8.44 -13.29 -18.50
CA SER A 156 7.61 -12.56 -17.53
C SER A 156 7.83 -11.05 -17.66
N GLY A 157 6.74 -10.29 -17.63
CA GLY A 157 6.79 -8.83 -17.78
C GLY A 157 7.51 -8.14 -16.60
N ARG A 158 8.34 -7.16 -16.93
CA ARG A 158 9.13 -6.34 -15.98
C ARG A 158 9.05 -4.84 -16.27
N MET A 159 8.43 -4.45 -17.38
CA MET A 159 8.36 -3.05 -17.80
C MET A 159 7.59 -2.16 -16.82
N PRO A 160 8.13 -0.98 -16.48
CA PRO A 160 7.43 0.03 -15.69
C PRO A 160 6.42 0.82 -16.53
N PHE A 161 5.31 1.21 -15.91
CA PHE A 161 4.27 2.05 -16.51
C PHE A 161 3.99 3.27 -15.66
N ASN A 162 3.34 4.27 -16.25
CA ASN A 162 2.78 5.38 -15.50
C ASN A 162 1.45 5.01 -14.84
N VAL A 163 1.25 5.52 -13.63
CA VAL A 163 -0.07 5.64 -13.01
C VAL A 163 -0.57 7.08 -13.20
N PRO A 164 -1.88 7.34 -13.03
CA PRO A 164 -2.39 8.69 -13.00
C PRO A 164 -1.68 9.58 -11.99
N ALA A 165 -1.55 10.85 -12.37
CA ALA A 165 -0.98 11.86 -11.50
C ALA A 165 -1.77 11.94 -10.20
N ARG A 166 -1.06 12.22 -9.11
CA ARG A 166 -1.70 12.51 -7.83
C ARG A 166 -2.45 13.84 -7.93
N VAL A 167 -3.64 13.89 -7.33
CA VAL A 167 -4.49 15.09 -7.30
C VAL A 167 -4.84 15.48 -5.86
N ALA A 168 -5.29 16.71 -5.66
CA ALA A 168 -5.76 17.20 -4.36
C ALA A 168 -7.04 18.00 -4.54
N TYR A 169 -7.95 17.89 -3.57
CA TYR A 169 -9.25 18.56 -3.59
C TYR A 169 -9.46 19.34 -2.30
N PRO A 170 -9.98 20.59 -2.37
CA PRO A 170 -10.27 21.38 -1.18
C PRO A 170 -11.55 20.93 -0.45
N TRP A 171 -12.51 20.35 -1.18
CA TRP A 171 -13.77 19.81 -0.67
C TRP A 171 -14.31 18.76 -1.66
N ASN A 172 -15.32 18.00 -1.25
CA ASN A 172 -15.96 16.95 -2.07
C ASN A 172 -14.94 16.00 -2.71
N ALA A 173 -13.87 15.68 -1.96
CA ALA A 173 -12.74 14.91 -2.47
C ALA A 173 -13.17 13.52 -2.95
N ASN A 174 -14.17 12.93 -2.28
CA ASN A 174 -14.72 11.63 -2.61
C ASN A 174 -15.44 11.63 -3.96
N GLU A 175 -16.36 12.57 -4.15
CA GLU A 175 -17.15 12.73 -5.37
C GLU A 175 -16.25 13.11 -6.54
N SER A 176 -15.28 14.01 -6.30
CA SER A 176 -14.33 14.46 -7.31
C SER A 176 -13.36 13.35 -7.72
N ALA A 177 -12.90 12.53 -6.76
CA ALA A 177 -12.02 11.40 -7.03
C ALA A 177 -12.72 10.28 -7.82
N ALA A 178 -14.04 10.11 -7.67
CA ALA A 178 -14.81 9.15 -8.46
C ALA A 178 -14.80 9.46 -9.96
N LEU A 179 -14.55 10.73 -10.33
CA LEU A 179 -14.39 11.17 -11.72
C LEU A 179 -12.97 11.00 -12.26
N GLN A 180 -12.01 10.63 -11.42
CA GLN A 180 -10.64 10.35 -11.84
C GLN A 180 -10.49 8.92 -12.35
N PRO A 181 -9.53 8.66 -13.24
CA PRO A 181 -9.18 7.29 -13.63
C PRO A 181 -8.86 6.40 -12.43
N ARG A 182 -9.07 5.09 -12.58
CA ARG A 182 -8.62 4.11 -11.60
C ARG A 182 -7.10 4.16 -11.48
N GLY A 183 -6.57 3.89 -10.30
CA GLY A 183 -5.14 4.03 -9.99
C GLY A 183 -4.73 5.42 -9.50
N THR A 184 -5.67 6.36 -9.37
CA THR A 184 -5.37 7.72 -8.90
C THR A 184 -5.24 7.77 -7.39
N PHE A 185 -4.11 8.29 -6.90
CA PHE A 185 -4.00 8.78 -5.52
C PHE A 185 -4.56 10.19 -5.43
N TYR A 186 -5.34 10.46 -4.40
CA TYR A 186 -5.85 11.80 -4.14
C TYR A 186 -5.74 12.18 -2.67
N VAL A 187 -5.76 13.48 -2.43
CA VAL A 187 -5.73 14.07 -1.10
C VAL A 187 -6.96 14.94 -0.89
N ASP A 188 -7.67 14.70 0.21
CA ASP A 188 -8.64 15.64 0.76
C ASP A 188 -7.91 16.64 1.64
N MET A 189 -7.97 17.92 1.27
CA MET A 189 -7.29 19.00 1.98
C MET A 189 -8.08 19.51 3.19
N ASP A 190 -9.37 19.17 3.31
CA ASP A 190 -10.23 19.55 4.45
C ASP A 190 -10.32 21.08 4.63
N ASN A 191 -10.56 21.81 3.53
CA ASN A 191 -10.77 23.26 3.60
C ASN A 191 -12.17 23.61 4.16
N ASN A 192 -12.99 22.61 4.49
CA ASN A 192 -14.32 22.75 5.09
C ASN A 192 -14.36 22.47 6.61
N SER A 193 -13.19 22.25 7.24
CA SER A 193 -13.05 22.11 8.71
C SER A 193 -13.81 20.93 9.33
N ASN A 194 -14.03 19.85 8.57
CA ASN A 194 -14.67 18.64 9.07
C ASN A 194 -13.68 17.66 9.73
N TYR A 195 -12.40 18.02 9.78
CA TYR A 195 -11.29 17.23 10.34
C TYR A 195 -10.98 15.93 9.56
N THR A 196 -11.42 15.81 8.31
CA THR A 196 -11.24 14.58 7.50
C THR A 196 -10.04 14.61 6.56
N GLN A 197 -9.02 15.46 6.78
CA GLN A 197 -7.84 15.49 5.91
C GLN A 197 -7.22 14.10 5.74
N HIS A 198 -7.19 13.58 4.51
CA HIS A 198 -6.76 12.21 4.24
C HIS A 198 -6.15 12.03 2.86
N GLU A 199 -5.33 10.99 2.72
CA GLU A 199 -4.91 10.44 1.44
C GLU A 199 -5.72 9.18 1.17
N ALA A 200 -6.15 9.01 -0.08
CA ALA A 200 -6.88 7.84 -0.52
C ALA A 200 -6.45 7.40 -1.92
N PHE A 201 -6.74 6.14 -2.21
CA PHE A 201 -6.47 5.51 -3.49
C PHE A 201 -7.79 5.13 -4.15
N ASN A 202 -8.01 5.59 -5.38
CA ASN A 202 -9.12 5.15 -6.22
C ASN A 202 -8.73 3.85 -6.94
N GLY A 203 -8.84 2.74 -6.22
CA GLY A 203 -8.41 1.42 -6.70
C GLY A 203 -9.47 0.67 -7.49
N ARG A 204 -9.09 -0.53 -7.94
CA ARG A 204 -9.99 -1.50 -8.55
C ARG A 204 -11.11 -1.90 -7.60
N ASP A 205 -10.77 -2.14 -6.34
CA ASP A 205 -11.69 -2.60 -5.29
C ASP A 205 -12.49 -1.44 -4.66
N GLY A 206 -12.55 -0.31 -5.37
CA GLY A 206 -13.18 0.91 -4.88
C GLY A 206 -12.19 1.86 -4.22
N ARG A 207 -12.76 2.81 -3.48
CA ARG A 207 -12.00 3.83 -2.77
C ARG A 207 -11.46 3.24 -1.47
N LEU A 208 -10.17 3.46 -1.23
CA LEU A 208 -9.54 3.07 0.02
C LEU A 208 -8.82 4.28 0.62
N ILE A 209 -9.16 4.63 1.86
CA ILE A 209 -8.37 5.62 2.61
C ILE A 209 -7.05 4.93 2.98
N THR A 210 -5.94 5.49 2.52
CA THR A 210 -4.61 4.97 2.83
C THR A 210 -4.18 5.46 4.21
N ARG A 211 -4.51 6.71 4.55
CA ARG A 211 -4.21 7.31 5.85
C ARG A 211 -4.96 8.62 6.05
N HIS A 212 -5.30 8.93 7.30
CA HIS A 212 -5.55 10.31 7.69
C HIS A 212 -4.24 11.08 7.78
N LEU A 213 -4.23 12.34 7.37
CA LEU A 213 -3.09 13.24 7.43
C LEU A 213 -3.20 14.21 8.63
N GLY A 214 -4.42 14.55 9.04
CA GLY A 214 -4.70 15.45 10.15
C GLY A 214 -4.69 14.82 11.55
N LYS A 215 -5.37 15.50 12.48
CA LYS A 215 -5.60 15.03 13.87
C LYS A 215 -6.43 13.74 13.87
N SER A 216 -6.32 12.95 14.93
CA SER A 216 -7.21 11.79 15.12
C SER A 216 -8.67 12.23 15.29
N LEU A 217 -9.56 11.56 14.57
CA LEU A 217 -11.00 11.78 14.63
C LEU A 217 -11.55 11.39 16.00
N THR A 218 -12.61 12.05 16.42
CA THR A 218 -13.36 11.69 17.63
C THR A 218 -14.47 10.70 17.29
N TYR A 219 -14.78 9.80 18.22
CA TYR A 219 -16.01 9.02 18.22
C TYR A 219 -16.50 8.80 19.65
N THR A 220 -17.79 8.51 19.83
CA THR A 220 -18.37 8.25 21.16
C THR A 220 -18.59 6.74 21.31
N PRO A 221 -17.71 6.01 22.01
CA PRO A 221 -17.88 4.57 22.21
C PRO A 221 -19.13 4.33 23.06
N SER A 222 -19.87 3.25 22.78
CA SER A 222 -20.98 2.79 23.59
C SER A 222 -20.66 1.43 24.19
N MET A 223 -21.17 1.16 25.38
CA MET A 223 -21.16 -0.19 25.96
C MET A 223 -22.35 -0.97 25.42
N VAL A 224 -22.10 -2.25 25.12
CA VAL A 224 -23.05 -3.19 24.53
C VAL A 224 -23.39 -4.24 25.58
N GLY A 225 -24.68 -4.41 25.87
CA GLY A 225 -25.16 -5.35 26.89
C GLY A 225 -25.27 -4.78 28.31
N ILE A 226 -24.83 -3.53 28.53
CA ILE A 226 -25.02 -2.76 29.78
C ILE A 226 -25.38 -1.31 29.51
N GLY A 227 -25.81 -0.58 30.55
CA GLY A 227 -26.09 0.86 30.47
C GLY A 227 -24.86 1.68 30.09
N ASN A 228 -25.07 2.84 29.46
CA ASN A 228 -24.00 3.72 28.98
C ASN A 228 -23.72 4.89 29.95
N PRO A 229 -22.49 5.04 30.46
CA PRO A 229 -22.08 6.20 31.22
C PRO A 229 -22.11 7.50 30.42
N ALA A 230 -22.17 8.63 31.11
CA ALA A 230 -22.11 9.94 30.47
C ALA A 230 -20.74 10.23 29.84
N VAL A 231 -19.64 9.85 30.50
CA VAL A 231 -18.27 10.14 30.06
C VAL A 231 -17.78 9.01 29.16
N ARG A 232 -17.79 9.25 27.85
CA ARG A 232 -17.38 8.31 26.80
C ARG A 232 -16.61 9.08 25.73
N GLN A 233 -15.33 8.76 25.57
CA GLN A 233 -14.44 9.47 24.66
C GLN A 233 -13.66 8.45 23.83
N GLY A 234 -13.65 8.65 22.52
CA GLY A 234 -12.92 7.81 21.59
C GLY A 234 -12.13 8.64 20.59
N ARG A 235 -10.96 8.14 20.22
CA ARG A 235 -10.09 8.68 19.17
C ARG A 235 -9.76 7.58 18.17
N TRP A 236 -9.72 7.91 16.88
CA TRP A 236 -9.37 6.94 15.85
C TRP A 236 -8.81 7.58 14.58
N ARG A 237 -8.16 6.78 13.75
CA ARG A 237 -7.74 7.19 12.40
C ARG A 237 -7.45 5.98 11.50
N TRP A 238 -7.59 6.17 10.20
CA TRP A 238 -6.97 5.27 9.21
C TRP A 238 -5.45 5.46 9.20
N ILE A 239 -4.71 4.36 9.31
CA ILE A 239 -3.24 4.35 9.27
C ILE A 239 -2.66 3.58 8.08
N ALA A 240 -3.48 2.73 7.46
CA ALA A 240 -3.21 2.00 6.23
C ALA A 240 -4.57 1.61 5.60
N PRO A 241 -4.60 1.14 4.34
CA PRO A 241 -5.81 0.58 3.74
C PRO A 241 -6.47 -0.45 4.66
N ASN A 242 -7.78 -0.30 4.88
CA ASN A 242 -8.59 -1.13 5.78
C ASN A 242 -8.00 -1.30 7.19
N THR A 243 -7.13 -0.40 7.67
CA THR A 243 -6.47 -0.53 8.97
C THR A 243 -6.69 0.71 9.81
N VAL A 244 -7.26 0.49 11.00
CA VAL A 244 -7.69 1.53 11.92
C VAL A 244 -6.87 1.45 13.19
N TRP A 245 -6.31 2.58 13.61
CA TRP A 245 -5.90 2.79 15.00
C TRP A 245 -7.07 3.38 15.78
N PHE A 246 -7.27 2.92 17.01
CA PHE A 246 -8.22 3.53 17.94
C PHE A 246 -7.72 3.54 19.39
N SER A 247 -8.31 4.44 20.17
CA SER A 247 -8.20 4.49 21.62
C SER A 247 -9.53 4.97 22.18
N LEU A 248 -9.99 4.36 23.27
CA LEU A 248 -11.20 4.75 23.99
C LEU A 248 -10.96 4.87 25.48
N TYR A 249 -11.77 5.73 26.08
CA TYR A 249 -11.89 5.97 27.50
C TYR A 249 -13.38 6.05 27.86
N ILE A 250 -13.80 5.26 28.84
CA ILE A 250 -15.18 5.27 29.38
C ILE A 250 -15.08 5.39 30.89
N GLN A 251 -15.84 6.30 31.50
CA GLN A 251 -15.88 6.47 32.95
C GLN A 251 -17.31 6.42 33.46
N SER A 252 -17.55 5.58 34.46
CA SER A 252 -18.79 5.57 35.23
C SER A 252 -18.75 6.69 36.26
N THR A 253 -19.82 7.46 36.37
CA THR A 253 -20.05 8.37 37.51
C THR A 253 -21.10 7.81 38.47
N SER A 254 -21.65 6.62 38.17
CA SER A 254 -22.68 5.96 38.94
C SER A 254 -22.17 5.53 40.32
N THR A 255 -23.05 5.58 41.31
CA THR A 255 -22.83 5.01 42.66
C THR A 255 -23.15 3.52 42.75
N ALA A 256 -23.65 2.93 41.65
CA ALA A 256 -23.93 1.51 41.51
C ALA A 256 -23.21 0.93 40.28
N ASP A 257 -22.88 -0.36 40.36
CA ASP A 257 -22.22 -1.09 39.28
C ASP A 257 -23.18 -1.22 38.09
N LEU A 258 -22.66 -1.07 36.87
CA LEU A 258 -23.45 -1.26 35.65
C LEU A 258 -23.37 -2.73 35.25
N LYS A 259 -24.42 -3.48 35.58
CA LYS A 259 -24.46 -4.94 35.44
C LYS A 259 -25.10 -5.38 34.12
N ILE A 260 -24.63 -6.51 33.59
CA ILE A 260 -25.35 -7.21 32.51
C ILE A 260 -26.69 -7.76 33.03
N PRO A 261 -27.71 -7.90 32.17
CA PRO A 261 -28.90 -8.68 32.49
C PRO A 261 -28.53 -10.10 32.94
N SER A 262 -29.35 -10.73 33.79
CA SER A 262 -29.05 -12.02 34.42
C SER A 262 -28.77 -13.20 33.47
N THR A 263 -29.03 -13.04 32.17
CA THR A 263 -28.79 -14.04 31.12
C THR A 263 -27.54 -13.76 30.27
N GLY A 264 -26.86 -12.62 30.48
CA GLY A 264 -25.63 -12.30 29.77
C GLY A 264 -24.41 -12.97 30.40
N TRP A 265 -23.33 -13.12 29.62
CA TRP A 265 -22.04 -13.59 30.10
C TRP A 265 -20.94 -12.52 30.08
N THR A 266 -20.98 -11.59 29.12
CA THR A 266 -20.06 -10.45 29.06
C THR A 266 -20.69 -9.25 28.37
N TYR A 267 -20.10 -8.07 28.54
CA TYR A 267 -20.42 -6.87 27.77
C TYR A 267 -19.31 -6.51 26.79
N GLY A 268 -19.60 -5.58 25.89
CA GLY A 268 -18.65 -5.10 24.90
C GLY A 268 -18.61 -3.59 24.79
N VAL A 269 -17.72 -3.10 23.95
CA VAL A 269 -17.61 -1.69 23.57
C VAL A 269 -17.68 -1.54 22.05
N THR A 270 -18.23 -0.41 21.58
CA THR A 270 -18.29 -0.14 20.15
C THR A 270 -16.96 0.38 19.61
N LEU A 271 -16.60 -0.09 18.43
CA LEU A 271 -15.48 0.36 17.61
C LEU A 271 -15.93 1.52 16.69
N PRO A 272 -15.01 2.39 16.26
CA PRO A 272 -15.33 3.54 15.40
C PRO A 272 -15.78 3.12 13.98
N THR A 273 -15.33 1.95 13.52
CA THR A 273 -15.72 1.33 12.26
C THR A 273 -15.86 -0.18 12.47
N PRO A 274 -16.74 -0.88 11.75
CA PRO A 274 -16.85 -2.34 11.85
C PRO A 274 -15.51 -3.02 11.60
N ALA A 275 -15.09 -3.90 12.51
CA ALA A 275 -13.94 -4.76 12.34
C ALA A 275 -14.25 -5.89 11.34
N ASN A 276 -13.23 -6.31 10.56
CA ASN A 276 -13.31 -7.46 9.67
C ASN A 276 -13.56 -8.75 10.48
N GLY A 277 -14.57 -9.52 10.07
CA GLY A 277 -14.98 -10.78 10.70
C GLY A 277 -14.25 -12.05 10.24
N ALA A 278 -13.31 -11.97 9.30
CA ALA A 278 -12.67 -13.15 8.70
C ALA A 278 -11.88 -14.00 9.72
N THR A 279 -11.16 -13.35 10.63
CA THR A 279 -10.26 -13.98 11.61
C THR A 279 -10.67 -13.74 13.07
N GLY A 280 -11.34 -12.61 13.36
CA GLY A 280 -11.50 -12.12 14.73
C GLY A 280 -10.23 -11.39 15.19
N GLN A 281 -10.38 -10.39 16.07
CA GLN A 281 -9.30 -9.46 16.41
C GLN A 281 -9.24 -9.23 17.91
N VAL A 282 -8.05 -8.90 18.44
CA VAL A 282 -7.81 -8.79 19.88
C VAL A 282 -7.14 -7.47 20.19
N PHE A 283 -7.61 -6.81 21.24
CA PHE A 283 -7.12 -5.53 21.75
C PHE A 283 -6.85 -5.65 23.24
N GLN A 284 -6.01 -4.75 23.76
CA GLN A 284 -5.65 -4.72 25.17
C GLN A 284 -6.07 -3.40 25.80
N GLY A 285 -6.38 -3.49 27.09
CA GLY A 285 -6.81 -2.37 27.89
C GLY A 285 -6.80 -2.72 29.36
N HIS A 286 -7.36 -1.84 30.18
CA HIS A 286 -7.53 -2.08 31.61
C HIS A 286 -8.79 -1.42 32.14
N ILE A 287 -9.29 -1.95 33.25
CA ILE A 287 -10.30 -1.30 34.10
C ILE A 287 -9.64 -0.87 35.41
N ASP A 288 -9.83 0.38 35.77
CA ASP A 288 -9.51 0.90 37.09
C ASP A 288 -10.76 0.88 37.98
N ASN A 289 -10.63 0.23 39.14
CA ASN A 289 -11.59 0.13 40.21
C ASN A 289 -11.02 0.71 41.51
N ASN A 290 -10.32 1.84 41.42
CA ASN A 290 -9.62 2.48 42.54
C ASN A 290 -10.36 3.69 43.13
N GLY A 291 -11.60 3.96 42.68
CA GLY A 291 -12.41 5.08 43.16
C GLY A 291 -12.98 4.87 44.58
N THR A 292 -13.40 5.96 45.22
CA THR A 292 -14.14 5.92 46.49
C THR A 292 -15.42 5.08 46.38
N GLY A 293 -15.47 3.96 47.09
CA GLY A 293 -16.54 2.97 46.94
C GLY A 293 -16.31 1.99 45.79
N ALA A 294 -15.06 1.57 45.58
CA ALA A 294 -14.68 0.53 44.64
C ALA A 294 -15.60 -0.70 44.73
N SER A 295 -15.89 -1.31 43.59
CA SER A 295 -16.70 -2.52 43.53
C SER A 295 -15.97 -3.65 44.27
N PRO A 296 -16.60 -4.35 45.22
CA PRO A 296 -15.92 -5.24 46.17
C PRO A 296 -15.31 -6.51 45.55
N ASN A 297 -15.64 -6.84 44.30
CA ASN A 297 -15.26 -8.10 43.64
C ASN A 297 -14.43 -7.88 42.34
N LEU A 298 -13.76 -6.73 42.24
CA LEU A 298 -12.80 -6.44 41.18
C LEU A 298 -11.51 -5.89 41.81
N PRO A 299 -10.32 -6.35 41.39
CA PRO A 299 -9.07 -5.69 41.75
C PRO A 299 -9.08 -4.21 41.37
N ASN A 300 -8.28 -3.40 42.07
CA ASN A 300 -8.16 -1.96 41.80
C ASN A 300 -7.73 -1.64 40.36
N PHE A 301 -6.99 -2.56 39.74
CA PHE A 301 -6.55 -2.48 38.35
C PHE A 301 -6.67 -3.87 37.73
N VAL A 302 -7.36 -3.97 36.60
CA VAL A 302 -7.64 -5.25 35.93
C VAL A 302 -7.28 -5.15 34.46
N ASP A 303 -6.37 -6.02 34.01
CA ASP A 303 -6.07 -6.15 32.59
C ASP A 303 -7.25 -6.74 31.83
N ILE A 304 -7.51 -6.17 30.65
CA ILE A 304 -8.65 -6.51 29.80
C ILE A 304 -8.15 -6.92 28.43
N THR A 305 -8.58 -8.09 28.01
CA THR A 305 -8.52 -8.52 26.62
C THR A 305 -9.87 -8.25 25.98
N ALA A 306 -9.93 -7.30 25.05
CA ALA A 306 -11.12 -7.09 24.21
C ALA A 306 -10.96 -7.90 22.92
N LYS A 307 -12.04 -8.51 22.41
CA LYS A 307 -11.98 -9.19 21.10
C LYS A 307 -13.24 -9.01 20.26
N THR A 308 -13.05 -9.06 18.94
CA THR A 308 -14.12 -9.26 17.98
C THR A 308 -14.19 -10.74 17.58
N ASN A 309 -15.40 -11.28 17.45
CA ASN A 309 -15.59 -12.68 17.09
C ASN A 309 -15.41 -12.88 15.57
N ARG A 310 -14.92 -14.06 15.19
CA ARG A 310 -14.93 -14.52 13.81
C ARG A 310 -16.35 -14.78 13.32
N GLY A 311 -16.59 -14.61 12.02
CA GLY A 311 -17.79 -15.06 11.31
C GLY A 311 -18.64 -13.93 10.74
N SER A 312 -18.61 -12.74 11.34
CA SER A 312 -19.28 -11.56 10.80
C SER A 312 -18.54 -10.29 11.17
N SER A 313 -18.53 -9.32 10.25
CA SER A 313 -17.99 -8.00 10.55
C SER A 313 -18.82 -7.36 11.67
N THR A 314 -18.15 -6.77 12.65
CA THR A 314 -18.82 -6.28 13.86
C THR A 314 -18.22 -4.98 14.33
N SER A 315 -19.07 -4.09 14.83
CA SER A 315 -18.61 -2.87 15.51
C SER A 315 -18.43 -3.10 17.01
N THR A 316 -18.47 -4.33 17.51
CA THR A 316 -18.41 -4.62 18.96
C THR A 316 -17.19 -5.46 19.31
N ALA A 317 -16.39 -4.96 20.26
CA ALA A 317 -15.35 -5.74 20.93
C ALA A 317 -15.84 -6.16 22.32
N TYR A 318 -15.98 -7.47 22.54
CA TYR A 318 -16.40 -8.04 23.82
C TYR A 318 -15.22 -8.12 24.79
N LEU A 319 -15.47 -7.83 26.06
CA LEU A 319 -14.43 -7.72 27.06
C LEU A 319 -14.25 -9.01 27.84
N TYR A 320 -13.00 -9.32 28.15
CA TYR A 320 -12.60 -10.48 28.92
C TYR A 320 -11.49 -10.09 29.88
N MET A 321 -11.45 -10.74 31.03
CA MET A 321 -10.39 -10.58 32.03
C MET A 321 -9.88 -11.96 32.43
N PRO A 322 -8.68 -12.07 33.02
CA PRO A 322 -8.23 -13.31 33.65
C PRO A 322 -9.26 -13.81 34.68
N ASN A 323 -9.48 -15.12 34.73
CA ASN A 323 -10.48 -15.71 35.63
C ASN A 323 -10.23 -15.29 37.10
N ARG A 324 -11.24 -14.70 37.74
CA ARG A 324 -11.17 -14.19 39.12
C ARG A 324 -10.94 -15.27 40.19
N ASN A 325 -11.15 -16.54 39.87
CA ASN A 325 -10.98 -17.66 40.78
C ASN A 325 -9.55 -18.23 40.79
N TYR A 326 -8.61 -17.62 40.05
CA TYR A 326 -7.16 -17.87 40.09
C TYR A 326 -6.70 -19.34 39.97
N THR A 327 -7.50 -20.23 39.39
CA THR A 327 -7.02 -21.57 39.05
C THR A 327 -6.28 -21.50 37.71
N THR A 328 -5.03 -21.95 37.68
CA THR A 328 -4.12 -21.87 36.52
C THR A 328 -4.64 -22.52 35.24
N GLY A 329 -5.76 -23.25 35.29
CA GLY A 329 -6.39 -23.90 34.14
C GLY A 329 -7.58 -23.17 33.49
N THR A 330 -8.05 -22.03 34.01
CA THR A 330 -9.38 -21.47 33.61
C THR A 330 -9.36 -20.32 32.60
N GLY A 331 -8.19 -19.86 32.14
CA GLY A 331 -8.07 -18.91 31.03
C GLY A 331 -8.74 -17.55 31.25
N LEU A 332 -9.35 -17.00 30.20
CA LEU A 332 -10.09 -15.73 30.23
C LEU A 332 -11.59 -15.97 30.49
N ASP A 333 -12.21 -15.09 31.28
CA ASP A 333 -13.64 -15.10 31.61
C ASP A 333 -14.34 -13.80 31.20
N GLY A 334 -15.65 -13.88 31.00
CA GLY A 334 -16.51 -12.74 30.71
C GLY A 334 -16.61 -11.78 31.89
N ILE A 335 -16.79 -10.49 31.59
CA ILE A 335 -16.95 -9.46 32.62
C ILE A 335 -18.43 -9.17 32.77
N ASP A 336 -18.94 -9.36 33.98
CA ASP A 336 -20.36 -9.32 34.30
C ASP A 336 -20.88 -7.92 34.70
N TYR A 337 -19.98 -6.99 34.99
CA TYR A 337 -20.34 -5.61 35.27
C TYR A 337 -19.18 -4.65 35.01
N PHE A 338 -19.51 -3.39 34.80
CA PHE A 338 -18.57 -2.28 34.81
C PHE A 338 -18.63 -1.59 36.19
N PRO A 339 -17.48 -1.39 36.87
CA PRO A 339 -17.46 -0.91 38.25
C PRO A 339 -18.06 0.49 38.39
N ARG A 340 -18.76 0.72 39.52
CA ARG A 340 -19.18 2.06 39.92
C ARG A 340 -17.97 2.97 40.06
N LYS A 341 -18.07 4.21 39.60
CA LYS A 341 -16.98 5.20 39.63
C LYS A 341 -15.64 4.75 38.99
N GLY A 342 -15.63 3.64 38.26
CA GLY A 342 -14.44 3.14 37.58
C GLY A 342 -14.31 3.68 36.17
N PHE A 343 -13.17 3.40 35.54
CA PHE A 343 -12.92 3.76 34.15
C PHE A 343 -12.28 2.60 33.38
N LEU A 344 -12.54 2.58 32.07
CA LEU A 344 -12.04 1.60 31.10
C LEU A 344 -11.22 2.34 30.05
N THR A 345 -10.02 1.86 29.80
CA THR A 345 -9.18 2.32 28.70
C THR A 345 -8.85 1.14 27.79
N ILE A 346 -9.12 1.25 26.49
CA ILE A 346 -8.71 0.24 25.48
C ILE A 346 -8.08 0.98 24.31
N SER A 347 -7.02 0.41 23.74
CA SER A 347 -6.46 0.89 22.48
C SER A 347 -5.92 -0.25 21.64
N GLY A 348 -5.81 -0.02 20.34
CA GLY A 348 -5.29 -1.03 19.45
C GLY A 348 -5.30 -0.61 18.00
N VAL A 349 -4.87 -1.55 17.17
CA VAL A 349 -4.96 -1.48 15.72
C VAL A 349 -5.76 -2.68 15.25
N TYR A 350 -6.64 -2.47 14.28
CA TYR A 350 -7.51 -3.51 13.78
C TYR A 350 -7.79 -3.33 12.28
N GLU A 351 -8.04 -4.44 11.60
CA GLU A 351 -8.51 -4.46 10.22
C GLU A 351 -10.00 -4.12 10.20
N ALA A 352 -10.38 -3.03 9.56
CA ALA A 352 -11.78 -2.69 9.33
C ALA A 352 -12.38 -3.59 8.23
N ALA A 353 -13.69 -3.80 8.29
CA ALA A 353 -14.44 -4.31 7.16
C ALA A 353 -14.28 -3.35 5.98
N ALA A 354 -14.24 -3.90 4.76
CA ALA A 354 -14.20 -3.09 3.54
C ALA A 354 -15.38 -2.09 3.56
N VAL A 355 -15.06 -0.82 3.30
CA VAL A 355 -16.01 0.31 3.28
C VAL A 355 -16.71 0.42 1.94
#